data_AF-A0A940A903-F1
#
_entry.id   AF-A0A940A903-F1
#
_cell.length_a   1.000
_cell.length_b   1.000
_cell.length_c   1.000
_cell.angle_alpha   90.00
_cell.angle_beta   90.00
_cell.angle_gamma   90.00
#
_symmetry.space_group_name_H-M   'P 1'
#
loop_
_entity.id
_entity.type
_entity.pdbx_description
1 polymer ?
#
loop_
_entity_poly.entity_id
_entity_poly.type
_entity_poly.pdbx_seq_one_letter_code
_entity_poly.pdbx_strand_id
1 'polypeptide(L)'
;MKKGIVILATIVASTLLATMSGCGPSSNDLEWEATIKGYWKPINEETGELCTSIPYYHFGDSANGATKYYKYTKTDTMKWEIRRKQMNVYYSEAVKGYNVGYNQYNSRSLMHIRGINENEVKMSQLYNSGFQSDYKLVRITPEEFYSAYNDTATSSEPQHIDDTF
;
A
#
# COMPACT_ATOMS: atom_id res chain seq x y z
N MET A 1 58.06 -4.44 3.24
CA MET A 1 57.03 -4.07 2.24
C MET A 1 55.83 -5.03 2.19
N LYS A 2 55.99 -6.37 2.22
CA LYS A 2 54.87 -7.32 2.10
C LYS A 2 53.81 -7.24 3.22
N LYS A 3 54.20 -6.93 4.47
CA LYS A 3 53.26 -6.88 5.62
C LYS A 3 52.27 -5.71 5.57
N GLY A 4 52.67 -4.56 5.01
CA GLY A 4 51.77 -3.39 4.87
C GLY A 4 50.69 -3.58 3.81
N ILE A 5 51.01 -4.31 2.73
CA ILE A 5 50.06 -4.63 1.66
C ILE A 5 48.95 -5.56 2.16
N VAL A 6 49.29 -6.53 3.02
CA VAL A 6 48.31 -7.44 3.62
C VAL A 6 47.32 -6.69 4.52
N ILE A 7 47.81 -5.77 5.37
CA ILE A 7 46.95 -4.98 6.27
C ILE A 7 46.02 -4.05 5.47
N LEU A 8 46.54 -3.40 4.43
CA LEU A 8 45.74 -2.52 3.58
C LEU A 8 44.63 -3.30 2.83
N ALA A 9 44.94 -4.49 2.32
CA ALA A 9 43.97 -5.36 1.67
C ALA A 9 42.88 -5.84 2.63
N THR A 10 43.21 -6.15 3.90
CA THR A 10 42.22 -6.52 4.91
C THR A 10 41.29 -5.37 5.23
N ILE A 11 41.80 -4.15 5.43
CA ILE A 11 40.97 -2.97 5.72
C ILE A 11 40.01 -2.71 4.56
N VAL A 12 40.50 -2.70 3.32
CA VAL A 12 39.68 -2.47 2.13
C VAL A 12 38.60 -3.55 1.97
N ALA A 13 38.94 -4.82 2.19
CA ALA A 13 37.96 -5.92 2.14
C ALA A 13 36.89 -5.79 3.24
N SER A 14 37.29 -5.42 4.47
CA SER A 14 36.36 -5.20 5.58
C SER A 14 35.44 -4.01 5.35
N THR A 15 35.94 -2.91 4.79
CA THR A 15 35.12 -1.73 4.46
C THR A 15 34.16 -2.02 3.31
N LEU A 16 34.60 -2.75 2.27
CA LEU A 16 33.73 -3.19 1.17
C LEU A 16 32.60 -4.10 1.66
N LEU A 17 32.90 -5.11 2.50
CA LEU A 17 31.86 -5.95 3.10
C LEU A 17 30.87 -5.13 3.93
N ALA A 18 31.33 -4.17 4.74
CA ALA A 18 30.46 -3.33 5.55
C ALA A 18 29.55 -2.42 4.70
N THR A 19 30.01 -1.96 3.53
CA THR A 19 29.19 -1.15 2.60
C THR A 19 28.17 -1.98 1.80
N MET A 20 28.37 -3.29 1.66
CA MET A 20 27.43 -4.17 0.93
C MET A 20 26.27 -4.67 1.79
N SER A 21 26.35 -4.58 3.12
CA SER A 21 25.28 -4.95 4.06
C SER A 21 24.08 -3.99 4.04
N GLY A 22 24.20 -2.83 3.38
CA GLY A 22 23.22 -1.73 3.44
C GLY A 22 22.13 -1.73 2.37
N CYS A 23 22.06 -2.75 1.51
CA CYS A 23 21.07 -2.81 0.40
C CYS A 23 19.84 -3.69 0.67
N GLY A 24 19.70 -4.25 1.88
CA GLY A 24 18.53 -5.05 2.28
C GLY A 24 17.40 -4.22 2.92
N PRO A 25 16.21 -4.83 3.13
CA PRO A 25 15.16 -4.22 3.95
C PRO A 25 15.69 -3.95 5.36
N SER A 26 15.28 -2.85 5.99
CA SER A 26 15.60 -2.62 7.40
C SER A 26 14.82 -3.61 8.28
N SER A 27 15.28 -3.84 9.52
CA SER A 27 14.53 -4.67 10.50
C SER A 27 13.09 -4.19 10.67
N ASN A 28 12.87 -2.88 10.63
CA ASN A 28 11.55 -2.27 10.73
C ASN A 28 10.70 -2.54 9.48
N ASP A 29 11.31 -2.58 8.29
CA ASP A 29 10.57 -2.93 7.06
C ASP A 29 10.07 -4.38 7.15
N LEU A 30 10.89 -5.32 7.65
CA LEU A 30 10.49 -6.72 7.83
C LEU A 30 9.38 -6.89 8.88
N GLU A 31 9.47 -6.18 9.99
CA GLU A 31 8.41 -6.16 11.00
C GLU A 31 7.10 -5.64 10.40
N TRP A 32 7.15 -4.53 9.67
CA TRP A 32 5.97 -3.94 9.04
C TRP A 32 5.40 -4.83 7.94
N GLU A 33 6.24 -5.50 7.15
CA GLU A 33 5.79 -6.52 6.19
C GLU A 33 5.09 -7.69 6.86
N ALA A 34 5.50 -8.09 8.06
CA ALA A 34 4.78 -9.12 8.82
C ALA A 34 3.44 -8.60 9.35
N THR A 35 3.40 -7.39 9.92
CA THR A 35 2.19 -6.81 10.51
C THR A 35 1.11 -6.47 9.48
N ILE A 36 1.51 -5.98 8.31
CA ILE A 36 0.58 -5.52 7.26
C ILE A 36 -0.20 -6.68 6.61
N LYS A 37 0.27 -7.92 6.72
CA LYS A 37 -0.42 -9.07 6.13
C LYS A 37 -1.81 -9.24 6.72
N GLY A 38 -2.81 -9.40 5.85
CA GLY A 38 -4.22 -9.50 6.23
C GLY A 38 -5.14 -8.71 5.31
N TYR A 39 -6.39 -8.53 5.75
CA TYR A 39 -7.46 -7.86 5.03
C TYR A 39 -7.78 -6.52 5.68
N TRP A 40 -8.07 -5.51 4.85
CA TRP A 40 -8.12 -4.12 5.28
C TRP A 40 -9.20 -3.31 4.58
N LYS A 41 -9.94 -2.51 5.36
CA LYS A 41 -10.94 -1.53 4.91
C LYS A 41 -10.39 -0.11 5.08
N PRO A 42 -10.50 0.78 4.08
CA PRO A 42 -10.00 2.14 4.18
C PRO A 42 -11.04 3.06 4.84
N ILE A 43 -10.63 3.76 5.88
CA ILE A 43 -11.46 4.66 6.69
C ILE A 43 -10.81 6.04 6.73
N ASN A 44 -11.64 7.08 6.58
CA ASN A 44 -11.21 8.47 6.73
C ASN A 44 -10.88 8.72 8.22
N GLU A 45 -9.70 9.28 8.50
CA GLU A 45 -9.25 9.50 9.88
C GLU A 45 -10.08 10.56 10.62
N GLU A 46 -10.63 11.54 9.90
CA GLU A 46 -11.40 12.64 10.47
C GLU A 46 -12.87 12.25 10.68
N THR A 47 -13.50 11.64 9.68
CA THR A 47 -14.94 11.33 9.72
C THR A 47 -15.26 9.94 10.25
N GLY A 48 -14.29 9.01 10.21
CA GLY A 48 -14.54 7.60 10.54
C GLY A 48 -15.34 6.83 9.48
N GLU A 49 -15.68 7.47 8.37
CA GLU A 49 -16.45 6.87 7.27
C GLU A 49 -15.54 6.12 6.29
N LEU A 50 -16.15 5.27 5.46
CA LEU A 50 -15.45 4.56 4.39
C LEU A 50 -14.84 5.54 3.38
N CYS A 51 -13.55 5.38 3.08
CA CYS A 51 -12.90 6.11 1.98
C CYS A 51 -13.33 5.54 0.63
N THR A 52 -14.36 6.12 0.03
CA THR A 52 -14.96 5.68 -1.25
C THR A 52 -14.08 5.94 -2.48
N SER A 53 -12.89 6.51 -2.33
CA SER A 53 -11.92 6.66 -3.42
C SER A 53 -10.79 5.64 -3.36
N ILE A 54 -10.71 4.86 -2.28
CA ILE A 54 -9.63 3.92 -1.96
C ILE A 54 -10.23 2.51 -1.89
N PRO A 55 -9.59 1.49 -2.47
CA PRO A 55 -10.11 0.13 -2.42
C PRO A 55 -9.83 -0.52 -1.05
N TYR A 56 -10.52 -1.62 -0.80
CA TYR A 56 -10.14 -2.58 0.22
C TYR A 56 -8.87 -3.30 -0.25
N TYR A 57 -8.02 -3.68 0.70
CA TYR A 57 -6.74 -4.35 0.41
C TYR A 57 -6.66 -5.70 1.12
N HIS A 58 -6.08 -6.68 0.43
CA HIS A 58 -5.58 -7.92 1.00
C HIS A 58 -4.08 -8.02 0.70
N PHE A 59 -3.25 -8.04 1.73
CA PHE A 59 -1.81 -8.23 1.64
C PHE A 59 -1.47 -9.65 2.08
N GLY A 60 -1.15 -10.52 1.11
CA GLY A 60 -0.83 -11.93 1.33
C GLY A 60 0.66 -12.24 1.21
N ASP A 61 0.99 -13.53 1.25
CA ASP A 61 2.37 -14.00 1.22
C ASP A 61 3.07 -13.84 -0.15
N SER A 62 4.40 -13.83 -0.10
CA SER A 62 5.26 -13.71 -1.30
C SER A 62 4.95 -12.47 -2.14
N ALA A 63 4.66 -11.35 -1.45
CA ALA A 63 4.29 -10.08 -2.05
C ALA A 63 3.03 -10.15 -2.93
N ASN A 64 2.19 -11.18 -2.82
CA ASN A 64 0.91 -11.24 -3.52
C ASN A 64 -0.18 -10.52 -2.72
N GLY A 65 -1.13 -9.92 -3.42
CA GLY A 65 -2.29 -9.33 -2.79
C GLY A 65 -3.46 -9.22 -3.74
N ALA A 66 -4.54 -8.67 -3.21
CA ALA A 66 -5.72 -8.37 -3.97
C ALA A 66 -6.34 -7.06 -3.50
N THR A 67 -7.11 -6.42 -4.36
CA THR A 67 -7.91 -5.27 -4.01
C THR A 67 -9.35 -5.47 -4.45
N LYS A 68 -10.26 -4.90 -3.68
CA LYS A 68 -11.68 -4.87 -4.02
C LYS A 68 -12.22 -3.47 -3.86
N TYR A 69 -12.86 -2.98 -4.91
CA TYR A 69 -13.51 -1.68 -4.87
C TYR A 69 -15.00 -1.86 -4.62
N TYR A 70 -15.55 -1.09 -3.67
CA TYR A 70 -16.93 -1.25 -3.24
C TYR A 70 -17.98 -1.13 -4.37
N LYS A 71 -17.67 -0.42 -5.47
CA LYS A 71 -18.57 -0.29 -6.62
C LYS A 71 -18.48 -1.42 -7.65
N TYR A 72 -17.50 -2.32 -7.54
CA TYR A 72 -17.28 -3.36 -8.54
C TYR A 72 -17.24 -4.75 -7.90
N THR A 73 -17.75 -5.74 -8.64
CA THR A 73 -17.71 -7.14 -8.23
C THR A 73 -16.33 -7.77 -8.47
N LYS A 74 -15.56 -7.24 -9.43
CA LYS A 74 -14.23 -7.75 -9.78
C LYS A 74 -13.23 -7.47 -8.65
N THR A 75 -12.47 -8.50 -8.31
CA THR A 75 -11.26 -8.40 -7.49
C THR A 75 -10.05 -8.25 -8.41
N ASP A 76 -9.25 -7.21 -8.20
CA ASP A 76 -8.00 -7.01 -8.94
C ASP A 76 -6.84 -7.63 -8.16
N THR A 77 -5.96 -8.33 -8.86
CA THR A 77 -4.73 -8.88 -8.28
C THR A 77 -3.63 -7.82 -8.26
N MET A 78 -2.80 -7.86 -7.22
CA MET A 78 -1.68 -6.94 -7.06
C MET A 78 -0.44 -7.64 -6.51
N LYS A 79 0.71 -7.01 -6.73
CA LYS A 79 1.92 -7.22 -5.93
C LYS A 79 2.12 -6.05 -4.98
N TRP A 80 2.83 -6.27 -3.89
CA TRP A 80 3.10 -5.22 -2.90
C TRP A 80 4.46 -5.41 -2.23
N GLU A 81 5.04 -4.33 -1.71
CA GLU A 81 6.24 -4.36 -0.86
C GLU A 81 6.23 -3.17 0.09
N ILE A 82 6.94 -3.30 1.21
CA ILE A 82 7.26 -2.16 2.09
C ILE A 82 8.75 -1.85 1.98
N ARG A 83 9.07 -0.59 1.68
CA ARG A 83 10.46 -0.13 1.67
C ARG A 83 10.55 1.27 2.23
N ARG A 84 11.39 1.48 3.25
CA ARG A 84 11.65 2.81 3.83
C ARG A 84 10.35 3.50 4.26
N LYS A 85 9.47 2.78 4.95
CA LYS A 85 8.14 3.26 5.39
C LYS A 85 7.20 3.66 4.24
N GLN A 86 7.42 3.15 3.04
CA GLN A 86 6.54 3.34 1.90
C GLN A 86 5.94 2.00 1.50
N MET A 87 4.62 1.95 1.36
CA MET A 87 3.91 0.85 0.73
C MET A 87 3.85 1.12 -0.78
N ASN A 88 4.41 0.21 -1.55
CA ASN A 88 4.28 0.21 -3.00
C ASN A 88 3.31 -0.89 -3.41
N VAL A 89 2.31 -0.53 -4.21
CA VAL A 89 1.36 -1.49 -4.80
C VAL A 89 1.48 -1.46 -6.32
N TYR A 90 1.58 -2.65 -6.90
CA TYR A 90 1.75 -2.91 -8.33
C TYR A 90 0.59 -3.73 -8.84
N TYR A 91 -0.13 -3.23 -9.83
CA TYR A 91 -1.23 -3.96 -10.45
C TYR A 91 -0.77 -4.67 -11.72
N SER A 92 -1.28 -5.87 -11.96
CA SER A 92 -1.00 -6.61 -13.20
C SER A 92 -1.69 -5.98 -14.43
N GLU A 93 -2.80 -5.27 -14.19
CA GLU A 93 -3.61 -4.62 -15.22
C GLU A 93 -3.92 -3.17 -14.82
N ALA A 94 -4.30 -2.36 -15.80
CA ALA A 94 -4.81 -1.02 -15.52
C ALA A 94 -6.17 -1.13 -14.79
N VAL A 95 -6.17 -0.75 -13.53
CA VAL A 95 -7.37 -0.66 -12.70
C VAL A 95 -8.27 0.47 -13.22
N LYS A 96 -9.59 0.25 -13.20
CA LYS A 96 -10.59 1.27 -13.56
C LYS A 96 -11.49 1.58 -12.37
N GLY A 97 -11.73 2.87 -12.14
CA GLY A 97 -12.82 3.39 -11.29
C GLY A 97 -12.51 3.64 -9.82
N TYR A 98 -11.26 3.49 -9.37
CA TYR A 98 -10.81 4.01 -8.08
C TYR A 98 -9.42 4.65 -8.17
N ASN A 99 -9.14 5.55 -7.22
CA ASN A 99 -7.92 6.35 -7.24
C ASN A 99 -6.77 5.54 -6.68
N VAL A 100 -6.05 4.86 -7.58
CA VAL A 100 -4.68 4.45 -7.31
C VAL A 100 -3.80 5.69 -7.44
N GLY A 101 -2.89 5.92 -6.50
CA GLY A 101 -1.96 7.06 -6.53
C GLY A 101 -0.92 6.82 -7.62
N TYR A 102 -1.34 6.87 -8.88
CA TYR A 102 -0.52 6.47 -10.02
C TYR A 102 0.69 7.37 -10.13
N ASN A 103 1.90 6.83 -10.07
CA ASN A 103 2.98 7.44 -10.85
C ASN A 103 2.71 7.12 -12.33
N GLN A 104 2.41 8.16 -13.12
CA GLN A 104 2.07 8.12 -14.55
C GLN A 104 3.06 7.34 -15.44
N TYR A 105 4.24 7.00 -14.93
CA TYR A 105 5.26 6.23 -15.65
C TYR A 105 5.28 4.72 -15.35
N ASN A 106 4.60 4.21 -14.30
CA ASN A 106 4.87 2.84 -13.82
C ASN A 106 3.70 2.04 -13.19
N SER A 107 2.44 2.48 -13.23
CA SER A 107 1.31 1.76 -12.59
C SER A 107 1.52 1.46 -11.09
N ARG A 108 2.19 2.37 -10.38
CA ARG A 108 2.54 2.23 -8.96
C ARG A 108 1.71 3.16 -8.11
N SER A 109 1.08 2.63 -7.05
CA SER A 109 0.62 3.45 -5.93
C SER A 109 1.76 3.62 -4.93
N LEU A 110 2.07 4.86 -4.57
CA LEU A 110 3.03 5.17 -3.50
C LEU A 110 2.27 5.72 -2.30
N MET A 111 2.29 4.98 -1.20
CA MET A 111 1.65 5.37 0.06
C MET A 111 2.71 5.46 1.16
N HIS A 112 2.72 6.54 1.92
CA HIS A 112 3.58 6.67 3.09
C HIS A 112 2.89 6.11 4.32
N ILE A 113 3.54 5.19 5.03
CA ILE A 113 3.03 4.61 6.27
C ILE A 113 3.47 5.52 7.43
N ARG A 114 2.50 6.15 8.08
CA ARG A 114 2.71 7.02 9.26
C ARG A 114 2.75 6.22 10.56
N GLY A 115 2.08 5.06 10.61
CA GLY A 115 2.08 4.17 11.76
C GLY A 115 1.36 2.86 11.42
N ILE A 116 1.74 1.79 12.10
CA ILE A 116 1.17 0.45 11.89
C ILE A 116 1.10 -0.29 13.23
N ASN A 117 0.00 -1.02 13.42
CA ASN A 117 -0.15 -2.04 14.44
C ASN A 117 -1.05 -3.17 13.89
N GLU A 118 -1.41 -4.13 14.74
CA GLU A 118 -2.19 -5.31 14.35
C GLU A 118 -3.61 -4.98 13.82
N ASN A 119 -4.17 -3.84 14.22
CA ASN A 119 -5.56 -3.46 13.96
C ASN A 119 -5.69 -2.31 12.96
N GLU A 120 -4.70 -1.42 12.89
CA GLU A 120 -4.75 -0.25 12.01
C GLU A 120 -3.40 0.11 11.38
N VAL A 121 -3.48 0.67 10.16
CA VAL A 121 -2.33 1.22 9.42
C VAL A 121 -2.69 2.63 8.96
N LYS A 122 -1.98 3.63 9.45
CA LYS A 122 -2.17 5.03 9.07
C LYS A 122 -1.34 5.33 7.83
N MET A 123 -1.99 5.84 6.80
CA MET A 123 -1.37 6.10 5.50
C MET A 123 -1.63 7.51 4.99
N SER A 124 -0.71 7.97 4.16
CA SER A 124 -0.83 9.18 3.36
C SER A 124 -0.55 8.82 1.91
N GLN A 125 -1.50 9.10 1.03
CA GLN A 125 -1.36 8.86 -0.41
C GLN A 125 -1.24 10.18 -1.14
N LEU A 126 -0.17 10.32 -1.93
CA LEU A 126 0.06 11.47 -2.80
C LEU A 126 -0.45 11.14 -4.20
N TYR A 127 -1.27 12.01 -4.76
CA TYR A 127 -1.76 11.91 -6.13
C TYR A 127 -0.92 12.79 -7.07
N ASN A 128 -0.88 12.46 -8.36
CA ASN A 128 -0.17 13.27 -9.37
C ASN A 128 -0.63 14.73 -9.43
N SER A 129 -1.85 15.02 -9.00
CA SER A 129 -2.37 16.39 -8.90
C SER A 129 -1.73 17.22 -7.78
N GLY A 130 -0.88 16.62 -6.96
CA GLY A 130 -0.34 17.22 -5.74
C GLY A 130 -1.27 17.14 -4.54
N PHE A 131 -2.48 16.57 -4.71
CA PHE A 131 -3.38 16.29 -3.59
C PHE A 131 -2.81 15.19 -2.71
N GLN A 132 -2.99 15.33 -1.39
CA GLN A 132 -2.66 14.30 -0.41
C GLN A 132 -3.95 13.87 0.29
N SER A 133 -4.20 12.57 0.38
CA SER A 133 -5.26 12.02 1.22
C SER A 133 -4.65 11.24 2.36
N ASP A 134 -5.06 11.60 3.58
CA ASP A 134 -4.74 10.85 4.78
C ASP A 134 -5.92 9.94 5.14
N TYR A 135 -5.63 8.69 5.45
CA TYR A 135 -6.62 7.68 5.79
C TYR A 135 -5.96 6.57 6.59
N LYS A 136 -6.77 5.78 7.29
CA LYS A 136 -6.31 4.56 7.95
C LYS A 136 -6.92 3.34 7.29
N LEU A 137 -6.16 2.26 7.24
CA LEU A 137 -6.68 0.93 7.01
C LEU A 137 -7.04 0.31 8.35
N VAL A 138 -8.22 -0.29 8.44
CA VAL A 138 -8.68 -1.04 9.61
C VAL A 138 -8.76 -2.50 9.23
N ARG A 139 -8.28 -3.37 10.12
CA ARG A 139 -8.30 -4.83 9.95
C ARG A 139 -9.75 -5.32 9.83
N ILE A 140 -9.99 -6.21 8.89
CA ILE A 140 -11.28 -6.86 8.67
C ILE A 140 -11.10 -8.36 8.44
N THR A 141 -12.19 -9.11 8.44
CA THR A 141 -12.16 -10.53 8.09
C THR A 141 -12.14 -10.74 6.56
N PRO A 142 -11.77 -11.94 6.08
CA PRO A 142 -11.90 -12.29 4.67
C PRO A 142 -13.34 -12.16 4.16
N GLU A 143 -14.33 -12.53 4.98
CA GLU A 143 -15.75 -12.47 4.63
C GLU A 143 -16.19 -11.03 4.36
N GLU A 144 -15.80 -10.09 5.21
CA GLU A 144 -16.03 -8.65 5.01
C GLU A 144 -15.36 -8.13 3.73
N PHE A 145 -14.13 -8.58 3.45
CA PHE A 145 -13.44 -8.21 2.22
C PHE A 145 -14.21 -8.70 0.98
N TYR A 146 -14.67 -9.96 0.97
CA TYR A 146 -15.39 -10.50 -0.17
C TYR A 146 -16.84 -10.00 -0.28
N SER A 147 -17.44 -9.48 0.80
CA SER A 147 -18.80 -8.90 0.80
C SER A 147 -18.86 -7.39 0.52
N ALA A 148 -17.70 -6.70 0.44
CA ALA A 148 -17.59 -5.24 0.31
C ALA A 148 -18.36 -4.57 -0.85
N TYR A 149 -18.89 -5.35 -1.81
CA TYR A 149 -19.73 -4.86 -2.91
C TYR A 149 -21.10 -4.33 -2.45
N ASN A 150 -21.55 -4.64 -1.23
CA ASN A 150 -22.90 -4.33 -0.77
C ASN A 150 -23.00 -3.23 0.30
N ASP A 151 -21.88 -2.69 0.79
CA ASP A 151 -21.85 -1.81 1.98
C ASP A 151 -22.40 -0.39 1.73
N THR A 152 -22.69 0.01 0.48
CA THR A 152 -23.19 1.37 0.14
C THR A 152 -24.49 1.37 -0.66
N ALA A 153 -25.07 0.20 -0.99
CA ALA A 153 -26.34 0.14 -1.73
C ALA A 153 -27.56 0.63 -0.91
N THR A 154 -27.36 1.06 0.34
CA THR A 154 -28.39 1.66 1.20
C THR A 154 -28.24 3.17 1.42
N SER A 155 -27.23 3.83 0.84
CA SER A 155 -27.07 5.28 0.96
C SER A 155 -27.38 5.98 -0.37
N SER A 156 -28.66 6.32 -0.53
CA SER A 156 -29.26 7.25 -1.51
C SER A 156 -28.75 7.18 -2.95
N GLU A 157 -29.55 6.55 -3.82
CA GLU A 157 -29.58 6.86 -5.25
C GLU A 157 -29.52 8.38 -5.46
N PRO A 158 -28.55 8.92 -6.23
CA PRO A 158 -28.66 10.29 -6.69
C PRO A 158 -29.86 10.35 -7.64
N GLN A 159 -30.86 11.16 -7.28
CA GLN A 159 -31.98 11.43 -8.19
C GLN A 159 -31.42 12.00 -9.49
N HIS A 160 -31.70 11.29 -10.58
CA HIS A 160 -31.47 11.77 -11.93
C HIS A 160 -32.25 13.08 -12.07
N ILE A 161 -31.54 14.21 -12.15
CA ILE A 161 -32.12 15.45 -12.61
C ILE A 161 -32.26 15.28 -14.12
N ASP A 162 -33.49 15.22 -14.60
CA ASP A 162 -33.81 15.33 -16.01
C ASP A 162 -33.51 16.77 -16.44
N ASP A 163 -32.38 16.97 -17.11
CA ASP A 163 -32.10 18.24 -17.79
C ASP A 163 -33.00 18.34 -19.03
N THR A 164 -34.20 18.86 -18.82
CA THR A 164 -35.02 19.46 -19.88
C THR A 164 -34.80 20.97 -19.87
N PHE A 165 -33.89 21.46 -20.70
CA PHE A 165 -33.94 22.80 -21.32
C PHE A 165 -33.22 22.78 -22.68
#